data_AF-A0A7J6TPV7-F1
#
_entry.id   AF-A0A7J6TPV7-F1
#
_cell.length_a   1.000
_cell.length_b   1.000
_cell.length_c   1.000
_cell.angle_alpha   90.00
_cell.angle_beta   90.00
_cell.angle_gamma   90.00
#
_symmetry.space_group_name_H-M   'P 1'
#
loop_
_entity.id
_entity.type
_entity.pdbx_description
1 polymer ?
#
loop_
_entity_poly.entity_id
_entity_poly.type
_entity_poly.pdbx_seq_one_letter_code
_entity_poly.pdbx_strand_id
1 'polypeptide(L)'
;MVIPIPAIARDNGEPTDFAKGARPVMVILIVLQLALGCCRLYILDIFGGVWTIVLGCFGIWAYAGDRGPYLSDLMFWGLLTFFCMWIFDLIMFLERVFKNHAPLFISSSQQEESPFKHNFASSILIAALLIDISVPVFAIIVYKERRFNLEAHHILYDDPSNVSGSHQQGGDSFTAFQGYSGNRDHRAMGIEHKLTTDIYLLCCMKAGSLSGNSDIAQSPWLEITSEEGIYAAPVDHVLFGGDEHLKAHTSGHSLPSGLTQRDRLDSLTKTYAAMVRAFDEVGLDVFLESSCLIGYVRHNGNPIPWDMDIDIGLLQEDCRRVFPNGNDEMYRKVSALLGPRYSVEKMGCDCGDRCEGDDGRMVGHVADKRTGFGVDIFSYATVTAEELRPWQHDGRRWLQRIRDRDDYTFPEEALLPLQNTTFAGVDGVLIPNKPRLFSSYEYGSNLEIHPFPWGFLAYSSMHALGYCIVILYLILEFPDSWADKRVPYWYYTALCLAVFRGGVQSLSVGILVNLMPRSSSCRSHQSLSRALRIAFNVYLLYVFRVVLKSLWAQVMEIFVNGARPDKVYTICIGSTHCYDFHL
;
A
#
# COMPACT_ATOMS: atom_id res chain seq x y z
N MET A 1 -6.21 17.39 17.36
CA MET A 1 -7.42 18.21 17.47
C MET A 1 -8.24 17.97 16.21
N VAL A 2 -9.23 17.07 16.26
CA VAL A 2 -10.11 16.81 15.11
C VAL A 2 -11.25 17.82 15.21
N ILE A 3 -11.47 18.60 14.16
CA ILE A 3 -12.68 19.41 14.03
C ILE A 3 -13.82 18.43 13.75
N PRO A 4 -14.77 18.19 14.66
CA PRO A 4 -15.90 17.33 14.37
C PRO A 4 -16.70 17.98 13.25
N ILE A 5 -16.71 17.37 12.06
CA ILE A 5 -17.62 17.78 11.00
C ILE A 5 -19.03 17.44 11.50
N PRO A 6 -19.93 18.42 11.65
CA PRO A 6 -21.28 18.18 12.15
C PRO A 6 -21.99 17.18 11.24
N ALA A 7 -22.76 16.26 11.83
CA ALA A 7 -23.62 15.37 11.07
C ALA A 7 -24.59 16.23 10.24
N ILE A 8 -24.38 16.28 8.93
CA ILE A 8 -25.28 16.98 8.01
C ILE A 8 -26.58 16.19 8.03
N ALA A 9 -27.62 16.73 8.66
CA ALA A 9 -28.96 16.17 8.56
C ALA A 9 -29.29 16.04 7.07
N ARG A 10 -29.83 14.89 6.64
CA ARG A 10 -30.20 14.68 5.24
C ARG A 10 -31.29 15.70 4.93
N ASP A 11 -30.89 16.79 4.29
CA ASP A 11 -31.79 17.86 3.91
C ASP A 11 -32.59 17.37 2.70
N ASN A 12 -33.72 16.73 3.00
CA ASN A 12 -34.66 16.20 2.01
C ASN A 12 -35.43 17.32 1.29
N GLY A 13 -35.10 18.60 1.53
CA GLY A 13 -35.67 19.72 0.78
C GLY A 13 -35.39 19.57 -0.72
N GLU A 14 -36.37 19.97 -1.52
CA GLU A 14 -36.28 19.92 -2.98
C GLU A 14 -35.02 20.67 -3.49
N PRO A 15 -34.40 20.22 -4.59
CA PRO A 15 -33.29 20.96 -5.19
C PRO A 15 -33.71 22.38 -5.56
N THR A 16 -32.81 23.35 -5.35
CA THR A 16 -33.02 24.73 -5.78
C THR A 16 -33.10 24.82 -7.31
N ASP A 17 -33.73 25.86 -7.83
CA ASP A 17 -33.84 26.05 -9.28
C ASP A 17 -32.47 26.24 -9.95
N PHE A 18 -31.51 26.83 -9.21
CA PHE A 18 -30.11 26.84 -9.63
C PHE A 18 -29.54 25.42 -9.77
N ALA A 19 -29.73 24.55 -8.77
CA ALA A 19 -29.26 23.17 -8.83
C ALA A 19 -29.90 22.38 -9.98
N LYS A 20 -31.19 22.64 -10.27
CA LYS A 20 -31.88 22.08 -11.44
C LYS A 20 -31.28 22.60 -12.76
N GLY A 21 -31.02 23.91 -12.85
CA GLY A 21 -30.38 24.55 -14.01
C GLY A 21 -28.93 24.11 -14.22
N ALA A 22 -28.24 23.71 -13.15
CA ALA A 22 -26.86 23.24 -13.17
C ALA A 22 -26.69 21.76 -13.60
N ARG A 23 -27.78 21.04 -13.85
CA ARG A 23 -27.77 19.63 -14.28
C ARG A 23 -26.88 19.34 -15.50
N PRO A 24 -26.87 20.16 -16.57
CA PRO A 24 -25.97 19.91 -17.71
C PRO A 24 -24.50 19.91 -17.31
N VAL A 25 -24.09 20.79 -16.39
CA VAL A 25 -22.72 20.86 -15.88
C VAL A 25 -22.37 19.57 -15.12
N MET A 26 -23.28 19.09 -14.29
CA MET A 26 -23.11 17.83 -13.57
C MET A 26 -22.92 16.64 -14.53
N VAL A 27 -23.76 16.54 -15.57
CA VAL A 27 -23.64 15.48 -16.59
C VAL A 27 -22.30 15.55 -17.31
N ILE A 28 -21.84 16.75 -17.69
CA ILE A 28 -20.53 16.95 -18.32
C ILE A 28 -19.41 16.44 -17.39
N LEU A 29 -19.44 16.80 -16.10
CA LEU A 29 -18.45 16.34 -15.13
C LEU A 29 -18.44 14.81 -14.96
N ILE A 30 -19.62 14.19 -14.91
CA ILE A 30 -19.76 12.73 -14.83
C ILE A 30 -19.15 12.06 -16.07
N VAL A 31 -19.49 12.54 -17.27
CA VAL A 31 -18.96 11.99 -18.53
C VAL A 31 -17.44 12.15 -18.60
N LEU A 32 -16.91 13.31 -18.21
CA LEU A 32 -15.48 13.56 -18.16
C LEU A 32 -14.76 12.63 -17.16
N GLN A 33 -15.32 12.41 -15.97
CA GLN A 33 -14.76 11.46 -15.01
C GLN A 33 -14.75 10.02 -15.54
N LEU A 34 -15.86 9.56 -16.15
CA LEU A 34 -15.91 8.21 -16.71
C LEU A 34 -14.91 8.03 -17.86
N ALA A 35 -14.81 9.02 -18.75
CA ALA A 35 -13.83 9.01 -19.83
C ALA A 35 -12.39 9.02 -19.29
N LEU A 36 -12.11 9.85 -18.29
CA LEU A 36 -10.81 9.89 -17.61
C LEU A 36 -10.47 8.52 -16.99
N GLY A 37 -11.42 7.89 -16.31
CA GLY A 37 -11.25 6.56 -15.74
C GLY A 37 -10.87 5.51 -16.79
N CYS A 38 -11.56 5.49 -17.94
CA CYS A 38 -11.20 4.63 -19.07
C CYS A 38 -9.79 4.92 -19.63
N CYS A 39 -9.42 6.20 -19.75
CA CYS A 39 -8.09 6.60 -20.20
C CYS A 39 -6.98 6.18 -19.23
N ARG A 40 -7.23 6.25 -17.90
CA ARG A 40 -6.32 5.76 -16.86
C ARG A 40 -6.10 4.26 -16.97
N LEU A 41 -7.17 3.49 -17.16
CA LEU A 41 -7.06 2.04 -17.41
C LEU A 41 -6.22 1.73 -18.65
N TYR A 42 -6.34 2.53 -19.71
CA TYR A 42 -5.54 2.35 -20.93
C TYR A 42 -4.04 2.55 -20.70
N ILE A 43 -3.64 3.49 -19.84
CA ILE A 43 -2.23 3.69 -19.45
C ILE A 43 -1.77 2.79 -18.29
N LEU A 44 -2.54 1.73 -17.98
CA LEU A 44 -2.26 0.77 -16.92
C LEU A 44 -2.28 1.36 -15.50
N ASP A 45 -2.84 2.55 -15.31
CA ASP A 45 -3.21 3.04 -13.98
C ASP A 45 -4.55 2.40 -13.57
N ILE A 46 -4.47 1.11 -13.23
CA ILE A 46 -5.64 0.28 -12.93
C ILE A 46 -6.40 0.83 -11.71
N PHE A 47 -5.67 1.18 -10.64
CA PHE A 47 -6.28 1.66 -9.41
C PHE A 47 -6.95 3.02 -9.59
N GLY A 48 -6.23 3.99 -10.17
CA GLY A 48 -6.80 5.30 -10.47
C GLY A 48 -7.99 5.18 -11.41
N GLY A 49 -7.86 4.40 -12.48
CA GLY A 49 -8.94 4.21 -13.46
C GLY A 49 -10.21 3.58 -12.86
N VAL A 50 -10.10 2.48 -12.11
CA VAL A 50 -11.26 1.86 -11.46
C VAL A 50 -11.93 2.82 -10.48
N TRP A 51 -11.16 3.50 -9.63
CA TRP A 51 -11.74 4.42 -8.65
C TRP A 51 -12.39 5.64 -9.28
N THR A 52 -11.79 6.25 -10.31
CA THR A 52 -12.41 7.35 -11.05
C THR A 52 -13.74 6.91 -11.68
N ILE A 53 -13.83 5.68 -12.21
CA ILE A 53 -15.10 5.14 -12.74
C ILE A 53 -16.14 4.97 -11.62
N VAL A 54 -15.77 4.39 -10.48
CA VAL A 54 -16.66 4.24 -9.32
C VAL A 54 -17.20 5.60 -8.86
N LEU A 55 -16.36 6.64 -8.83
CA LEU A 55 -16.78 8.00 -8.49
C LEU A 55 -17.69 8.62 -9.55
N GLY A 56 -17.44 8.36 -10.83
CA GLY A 56 -18.35 8.71 -11.91
C GLY A 56 -19.73 8.07 -11.71
N CYS A 57 -19.79 6.79 -11.30
CA CYS A 57 -21.03 6.10 -10.96
C CYS A 57 -21.75 6.72 -9.75
N PHE A 58 -21.01 7.15 -8.72
CA PHE A 58 -21.60 7.94 -7.62
C PHE A 58 -22.16 9.27 -8.10
N GLY A 59 -21.52 9.91 -9.08
CA GLY A 59 -22.06 11.09 -9.76
C GLY A 59 -23.37 10.78 -10.49
N ILE A 60 -23.46 9.66 -11.22
CA ILE A 60 -24.72 9.19 -11.83
C ILE A 60 -25.79 8.99 -10.76
N TRP A 61 -25.46 8.34 -9.65
CA TRP A 61 -26.38 8.13 -8.54
C TRP A 61 -26.88 9.46 -7.95
N ALA A 62 -25.97 10.39 -7.68
CA ALA A 62 -26.31 11.73 -7.21
C ALA A 62 -27.19 12.49 -8.23
N TYR A 63 -27.02 12.25 -9.54
CA TYR A 63 -27.83 12.86 -10.59
C TYR A 63 -29.23 12.22 -10.74
N ALA A 64 -29.32 10.89 -10.61
CA ALA A 64 -30.48 10.09 -10.98
C ALA A 64 -31.65 10.11 -9.99
N GLY A 65 -31.53 10.80 -8.84
CA GLY A 65 -32.62 10.92 -7.88
C GLY A 65 -33.89 11.49 -8.52
N ASP A 66 -35.06 10.89 -8.22
CA ASP A 66 -36.35 11.23 -8.84
C ASP A 66 -36.74 12.71 -8.78
N ARG A 67 -36.18 13.46 -7.84
CA ARG A 67 -36.42 14.91 -7.64
C ARG A 67 -35.25 15.80 -8.10
N GLY A 68 -34.21 15.21 -8.66
CA GLY A 68 -32.92 15.84 -8.94
C GLY A 68 -31.88 15.58 -7.85
N PRO A 69 -30.69 16.19 -7.99
CA PRO A 69 -29.58 15.92 -7.09
C PRO A 69 -29.87 16.44 -5.69
N TYR A 70 -30.05 15.51 -4.74
CA TYR A 70 -30.07 15.88 -3.33
C TYR A 70 -28.72 16.48 -2.96
N LEU A 71 -28.76 17.59 -2.21
CA LEU A 71 -27.54 18.30 -1.84
C LEU A 71 -26.58 17.41 -1.05
N SER A 72 -27.10 16.50 -0.21
CA SER A 72 -26.28 15.53 0.53
C SER A 72 -25.47 14.63 -0.39
N ASP A 73 -26.10 14.14 -1.46
CA ASP A 73 -25.53 13.14 -2.36
C ASP A 73 -24.51 13.82 -3.28
N LEU A 74 -24.81 15.04 -3.73
CA LEU A 74 -23.89 15.89 -4.46
C LEU A 74 -22.64 16.24 -3.63
N MET A 75 -22.83 16.65 -2.38
CA MET A 75 -21.72 16.96 -1.47
C MET A 75 -20.89 15.72 -1.16
N PHE A 76 -21.52 14.55 -1.05
CA PHE A 76 -20.83 13.29 -0.85
C PHE A 76 -19.95 12.93 -2.05
N TRP A 77 -20.49 12.99 -3.28
CA TRP A 77 -19.71 12.79 -4.50
C TRP A 77 -18.54 13.79 -4.62
N GLY A 78 -18.79 15.07 -4.30
CA GLY A 78 -17.77 16.12 -4.24
C GLY A 78 -16.62 15.79 -3.28
N LEU A 79 -16.95 15.52 -2.02
CA LEU A 79 -15.96 15.22 -0.99
C LEU A 79 -15.20 13.92 -1.28
N LEU A 80 -15.89 12.88 -1.74
CA LEU A 80 -15.26 11.61 -2.06
C LEU A 80 -14.28 11.76 -3.23
N THR A 81 -14.66 12.50 -4.28
CA THR A 81 -13.76 12.81 -5.40
C THR A 81 -12.51 13.57 -4.92
N PHE A 82 -12.71 14.59 -4.07
CA PHE A 82 -11.59 15.38 -3.54
C PHE A 82 -10.60 14.54 -2.72
N PHE A 83 -11.10 13.81 -1.72
CA PHE A 83 -10.26 13.08 -0.78
C PHE A 83 -9.69 11.79 -1.35
N CYS A 84 -10.47 11.08 -2.17
CA CYS A 84 -10.05 9.78 -2.67
C CYS A 84 -9.24 9.85 -3.96
N MET A 85 -9.45 10.84 -4.84
CA MET A 85 -8.69 10.95 -6.10
C MET A 85 -7.82 12.19 -6.13
N TRP A 86 -8.40 13.40 -6.01
CA TRP A 86 -7.68 14.62 -6.34
C TRP A 86 -6.39 14.82 -5.53
N ILE A 87 -6.42 14.51 -4.21
CA ILE A 87 -5.22 14.60 -3.37
C ILE A 87 -4.12 13.65 -3.86
N PHE A 88 -4.46 12.42 -4.26
CA PHE A 88 -3.49 11.44 -4.73
C PHE A 88 -2.94 11.80 -6.10
N ASP A 89 -3.79 12.26 -7.01
CA ASP A 89 -3.37 12.75 -8.32
C ASP A 89 -2.47 13.97 -8.20
N LEU A 90 -2.72 14.84 -7.20
CA LEU A 90 -1.84 15.97 -6.89
C LEU A 90 -0.47 15.49 -6.42
N ILE A 91 -0.41 14.51 -5.52
CA ILE A 91 0.85 13.95 -5.05
C ILE A 91 1.63 13.33 -6.23
N MET A 92 0.97 12.51 -7.06
CA MET A 92 1.60 11.89 -8.24
C MET A 92 2.08 12.93 -9.25
N PHE A 93 1.33 14.01 -9.45
CA PHE A 93 1.73 15.11 -10.31
C PHE A 93 2.95 15.86 -9.77
N LEU A 94 2.93 16.22 -8.48
CA LEU A 94 4.06 16.90 -7.84
C LEU A 94 5.31 16.02 -7.86
N GLU A 95 5.16 14.72 -7.59
CA GLU A 95 6.23 13.75 -7.72
C GLU A 95 6.82 13.72 -9.13
N ARG A 96 5.97 13.65 -10.16
CA ARG A 96 6.43 13.66 -11.55
C ARG A 96 7.08 14.98 -11.96
N VAL A 97 6.62 16.11 -11.43
CA VAL A 97 7.19 17.44 -11.77
C VAL A 97 8.51 17.70 -11.06
N PHE A 98 8.65 17.25 -9.81
CA PHE A 98 9.80 17.61 -8.99
C PHE A 98 10.89 16.54 -8.90
N LYS A 99 10.55 15.25 -9.06
CA LYS A 99 11.53 14.17 -8.96
C LYS A 99 11.97 13.65 -10.31
N ASN A 100 11.01 13.35 -11.18
CA ASN A 100 11.31 12.80 -12.49
C ASN A 100 12.07 13.85 -13.31
N HIS A 101 13.35 13.58 -13.60
CA HIS A 101 14.15 14.42 -14.48
C HIS A 101 13.63 14.43 -15.93
N ALA A 102 12.76 13.48 -16.27
CA ALA A 102 12.04 13.47 -17.53
C ALA A 102 11.07 14.66 -17.59
N PRO A 103 11.11 15.50 -18.65
CA PRO A 103 10.15 16.58 -18.78
C PRO A 103 8.73 16.02 -18.85
N LEU A 104 7.76 16.78 -18.32
CA LEU A 104 6.36 16.36 -18.32
C LEU A 104 5.88 15.99 -19.74
N PHE A 105 6.39 16.67 -20.75
CA PHE A 105 6.21 16.30 -22.14
C PHE A 105 7.56 16.14 -22.83
N ILE A 106 7.75 15.02 -23.52
CA ILE A 106 8.97 14.71 -24.27
C ILE A 106 8.70 15.01 -25.75
N SER A 107 9.63 15.71 -26.39
CA SER A 107 9.57 15.97 -27.83
C SER A 107 9.99 14.72 -28.62
N SER A 108 9.46 14.55 -29.83
CA SER A 108 9.71 13.36 -30.66
C SER A 108 11.18 13.14 -31.07
N SER A 109 12.09 14.07 -30.75
CA SER A 109 13.51 13.96 -31.07
C SER A 109 14.33 13.19 -30.03
N GLN A 110 13.77 12.87 -28.86
CA GLN A 110 14.45 12.02 -27.87
C GLN A 110 14.13 10.55 -28.14
N GLN A 111 15.17 9.72 -28.10
CA GLN A 111 15.24 8.36 -28.62
C GLN A 111 14.49 7.30 -27.77
N GLU A 112 13.40 7.70 -27.10
CA GLU A 112 12.54 6.80 -26.33
C GLU A 112 11.48 6.13 -27.20
N GLU A 113 11.11 4.88 -26.86
CA GLU A 113 10.30 3.99 -27.69
C GLU A 113 8.84 4.43 -27.91
N SER A 114 8.32 5.47 -27.24
CA SER A 114 7.05 6.08 -27.63
C SER A 114 6.77 7.45 -26.97
N PRO A 115 7.13 8.58 -27.60
CA PRO A 115 6.78 9.92 -27.12
C PRO A 115 5.28 10.10 -26.92
N PHE A 116 4.46 9.41 -27.71
CA PHE A 116 3.00 9.44 -27.59
C PHE A 116 2.52 8.87 -26.26
N LYS A 117 2.98 7.68 -25.84
CA LYS A 117 2.54 7.05 -24.58
C LYS A 117 2.90 7.92 -23.38
N HIS A 118 4.13 8.44 -23.35
CA HIS A 118 4.58 9.33 -22.27
C HIS A 118 3.73 10.60 -22.19
N ASN A 119 3.58 11.31 -23.32
CA ASN A 119 2.82 12.55 -23.38
C ASN A 119 1.32 12.33 -23.09
N PHE A 120 0.77 11.18 -23.51
CA PHE A 120 -0.60 10.81 -23.23
C PHE A 120 -0.80 10.54 -21.74
N ALA A 121 0.11 9.80 -21.08
CA ALA A 121 0.07 9.59 -19.64
C ALA A 121 0.17 10.91 -18.86
N SER A 122 1.05 11.82 -19.27
CA SER A 122 1.14 13.17 -18.67
C SER A 122 -0.12 13.99 -18.86
N SER A 123 -0.75 13.90 -20.05
CA SER A 123 -2.01 14.58 -20.33
C SER A 123 -3.14 14.04 -19.45
N ILE A 124 -3.20 12.73 -19.23
CA ILE A 124 -4.17 12.09 -18.32
C ILE A 124 -3.96 12.58 -16.88
N LEU A 125 -2.71 12.67 -16.42
CA LEU A 125 -2.41 13.14 -15.07
C LEU A 125 -2.86 14.59 -14.84
N ILE A 126 -2.62 15.48 -15.80
CA ILE A 126 -3.13 16.86 -15.74
C ILE A 126 -4.66 16.89 -15.82
N ALA A 127 -5.26 16.11 -16.73
CA ALA A 127 -6.71 16.05 -16.88
C ALA A 127 -7.37 15.56 -15.59
N ALA A 128 -6.77 14.58 -14.88
CA ALA A 128 -7.25 14.11 -13.59
C ALA A 128 -7.32 15.22 -12.56
N LEU A 129 -6.25 16.02 -12.42
CA LEU A 129 -6.25 17.17 -11.51
C LEU A 129 -7.37 18.17 -11.79
N LEU A 130 -7.59 18.49 -13.06
CA LEU A 130 -8.56 19.50 -13.48
C LEU A 130 -10.00 19.00 -13.36
N ILE A 131 -10.26 17.76 -13.76
CA ILE A 131 -11.59 17.16 -13.71
C ILE A 131 -11.98 16.90 -12.25
N ASP A 132 -11.10 16.28 -11.46
CA ASP A 132 -11.43 15.86 -10.11
C ASP A 132 -11.49 17.02 -9.11
N ILE A 133 -10.86 18.18 -9.36
CA ILE A 133 -11.11 19.39 -8.56
C ILE A 133 -12.42 20.08 -8.95
N SER A 134 -12.85 19.96 -10.20
CA SER A 134 -14.06 20.63 -10.69
C SER A 134 -15.32 20.09 -10.02
N VAL A 135 -15.33 18.79 -9.67
CA VAL A 135 -16.44 18.12 -8.98
C VAL A 135 -16.72 18.67 -7.57
N PRO A 136 -15.76 18.71 -6.62
CA PRO A 136 -15.96 19.33 -5.30
C PRO A 136 -16.23 20.83 -5.40
N VAL A 137 -15.60 21.56 -6.33
CA VAL A 137 -15.89 22.98 -6.55
C VAL A 137 -17.35 23.16 -6.97
N PHE A 138 -17.84 22.34 -7.90
CA PHE A 138 -19.24 22.34 -8.32
C PHE A 138 -20.19 22.07 -7.15
N ALA A 139 -19.91 21.03 -6.35
CA ALA A 139 -20.71 20.70 -5.17
C ALA A 139 -20.76 21.87 -4.17
N ILE A 140 -19.63 22.55 -3.93
CA ILE A 140 -19.55 23.73 -3.05
C ILE A 140 -20.37 24.90 -3.59
N ILE A 141 -20.35 25.15 -4.90
CA ILE A 141 -21.13 26.23 -5.52
C ILE A 141 -22.63 25.99 -5.29
N VAL A 142 -23.12 24.78 -5.58
CA VAL A 142 -24.53 24.40 -5.36
C VAL A 142 -24.89 24.48 -3.88
N TYR A 143 -23.99 24.06 -2.98
CA TYR A 143 -24.19 24.17 -1.54
C TYR A 143 -24.32 25.62 -1.06
N LYS A 144 -23.43 26.51 -1.51
CA LYS A 144 -23.46 27.93 -1.14
C LYS A 144 -24.74 28.61 -1.60
N GLU A 145 -25.19 28.32 -2.82
CA GLU A 145 -26.45 28.87 -3.35
C GLU A 145 -27.65 28.43 -2.50
N ARG A 146 -27.75 27.13 -2.16
CA ARG A 146 -28.84 26.64 -1.32
C ARG A 146 -28.83 27.27 0.06
N ARG A 147 -27.65 27.43 0.66
CA ARG A 147 -27.52 28.10 1.96
C ARG A 147 -27.98 29.55 1.90
N PHE A 148 -27.61 30.28 0.86
CA PHE A 148 -28.04 31.67 0.67
C PHE A 148 -29.57 31.79 0.57
N ASN A 149 -30.23 30.89 -0.17
CA ASN A 149 -31.70 30.88 -0.25
C ASN A 149 -32.38 30.56 1.08
N LEU A 150 -31.82 29.63 1.86
CA LEU A 150 -32.36 29.31 3.20
C LEU A 150 -32.23 30.51 4.16
N GLU A 151 -31.08 31.20 4.14
CA GLU A 151 -30.87 32.41 4.95
C GLU A 151 -31.82 33.54 4.53
N ALA A 152 -32.06 33.72 3.22
CA ALA A 152 -33.02 34.69 2.71
C ALA A 152 -34.47 34.37 3.12
N HIS A 153 -34.87 33.09 3.10
CA HIS A 153 -36.19 32.67 3.57
C HIS A 153 -36.37 32.92 5.07
N HIS A 154 -35.36 32.64 5.90
CA HIS A 154 -35.43 32.94 7.33
C HIS A 154 -35.64 34.43 7.60
N ILE A 155 -34.93 35.32 6.89
CA ILE A 155 -35.07 36.78 7.05
C ILE A 155 -36.48 37.27 6.67
N LEU A 156 -37.11 36.68 5.64
CA LEU A 156 -38.45 37.07 5.21
C LEU A 156 -39.58 36.58 6.13
N TYR A 157 -39.36 35.47 6.85
CA TYR A 157 -40.37 34.88 7.74
C TYR A 157 -40.21 35.29 9.21
N ASP A 158 -39.00 35.67 9.64
CA ASP A 158 -38.73 36.09 11.03
C ASP A 158 -38.94 37.60 11.26
N ASP A 159 -39.53 38.36 10.30
CA ASP A 159 -39.88 39.76 10.52
C ASP A 159 -41.02 39.86 11.57
N PRO A 160 -40.73 40.28 12.82
CA PRO A 160 -41.72 40.31 13.89
C PRO A 160 -42.79 41.38 13.66
N SER A 161 -42.56 42.32 12.74
CA SER A 161 -43.49 43.42 12.46
C SER A 161 -44.79 42.94 11.80
N ASN A 162 -44.79 41.78 11.14
CA ASN A 162 -45.99 41.15 10.57
C ASN A 162 -46.86 40.39 11.59
N VAL A 163 -46.49 40.33 12.87
CA VAL A 163 -47.29 39.70 13.94
C VAL A 163 -48.09 40.73 14.76
N SER A 164 -48.02 42.03 14.40
CA SER A 164 -48.62 43.12 15.19
C SER A 164 -50.04 43.54 14.79
N GLY A 165 -50.80 42.71 14.06
CA GLY A 165 -52.00 43.18 13.36
C GLY A 165 -53.23 42.27 13.28
N SER A 166 -53.57 41.47 14.30
CA SER A 166 -54.98 41.10 14.54
C SER A 166 -55.17 40.30 15.83
N HIS A 167 -55.41 41.01 16.94
CA HIS A 167 -56.17 40.45 18.05
C HIS A 167 -57.41 41.33 18.26
N GLN A 168 -58.58 40.68 18.37
CA GLN A 168 -59.96 41.17 18.54
C GLN A 168 -60.78 41.12 17.23
N GLN A 169 -61.79 40.28 17.04
CA GLN A 169 -62.81 39.76 17.98
C GLN A 169 -63.47 38.47 17.45
N GLY A 170 -63.76 37.53 18.36
CA GLY A 170 -65.06 36.85 18.46
C GLY A 170 -65.33 35.64 17.56
N GLY A 171 -65.63 34.49 18.19
CA GLY A 171 -66.51 33.50 17.60
C GLY A 171 -66.06 32.06 17.79
N ASP A 172 -66.73 31.37 18.72
CA ASP A 172 -66.69 29.92 18.94
C ASP A 172 -66.84 29.13 17.64
N SER A 173 -65.91 28.21 17.36
CA SER A 173 -66.19 26.87 16.80
C SER A 173 -64.87 26.12 16.54
N PHE A 174 -64.50 25.30 17.51
CA PHE A 174 -63.44 24.31 17.37
C PHE A 174 -64.02 23.09 16.63
N THR A 175 -64.04 23.14 15.30
CA THR A 175 -64.36 21.98 14.45
C THR A 175 -63.08 21.33 13.94
N ALA A 176 -62.99 20.04 14.29
CA ALA A 176 -62.00 19.06 13.88
C ALA A 176 -61.58 19.15 12.41
N PHE A 177 -60.27 19.26 12.18
CA PHE A 177 -59.63 18.81 10.94
C PHE A 177 -59.01 17.43 11.18
N GLN A 178 -59.88 16.43 11.22
CA GLN A 178 -59.55 15.02 11.03
C GLN A 178 -59.62 14.75 9.52
N GLY A 179 -58.57 14.15 8.93
CA GLY A 179 -58.73 13.49 7.63
C GLY A 179 -57.52 13.53 6.71
N TYR A 180 -56.46 12.78 7.03
CA TYR A 180 -55.66 12.08 6.02
C TYR A 180 -55.07 10.81 6.65
N SER A 181 -55.94 9.85 6.97
CA SER A 181 -55.54 8.46 7.26
C SER A 181 -55.38 7.73 5.93
N GLY A 182 -54.17 7.78 5.37
CA GLY A 182 -53.77 6.94 4.26
C GLY A 182 -53.54 5.51 4.73
N ASN A 183 -54.47 4.63 4.38
CA ASN A 183 -54.41 3.18 4.54
C ASN A 183 -53.14 2.66 3.82
N ARG A 184 -52.15 2.16 4.56
CA ARG A 184 -51.02 1.39 4.00
C ARG A 184 -51.13 -0.06 4.45
N ASP A 185 -51.23 -0.90 3.43
CA ASP A 185 -51.45 -2.34 3.46
C ASP A 185 -50.45 -3.12 4.33
N HIS A 186 -51.00 -4.03 5.12
CA HIS A 186 -50.30 -5.03 5.94
C HIS A 186 -49.70 -6.21 5.12
N ARG A 187 -49.10 -5.97 3.96
CA ARG A 187 -48.57 -7.04 3.08
C ARG A 187 -47.06 -7.28 3.12
N ALA A 188 -46.32 -6.74 4.10
CA ALA A 188 -44.85 -6.86 4.14
C ALA A 188 -44.27 -7.85 5.17
N MET A 189 -45.07 -8.47 6.05
CA MET A 189 -44.53 -9.37 7.09
C MET A 189 -44.28 -10.82 6.63
N GLY A 190 -44.59 -11.18 5.37
CA GLY A 190 -44.39 -12.54 4.85
C GLY A 190 -43.02 -12.78 4.17
N ILE A 191 -42.25 -11.73 3.88
CA ILE A 191 -41.01 -11.82 3.08
C ILE A 191 -39.76 -11.84 3.98
N GLU A 192 -39.78 -11.20 5.15
CA GLU A 192 -38.62 -11.13 6.06
C GLU A 192 -38.23 -12.49 6.66
N HIS A 193 -39.18 -13.42 6.84
CA HIS A 193 -38.89 -14.72 7.42
C HIS A 193 -38.29 -15.74 6.43
N LYS A 194 -38.52 -15.54 5.11
CA LYS A 194 -37.89 -16.34 4.05
C LYS A 194 -36.45 -15.91 3.81
N LEU A 195 -36.20 -14.59 3.78
CA LEU A 195 -34.88 -14.05 3.44
C LEU A 195 -33.82 -14.26 4.54
N THR A 196 -34.22 -14.23 5.81
CA THR A 196 -33.31 -14.53 6.93
C THR A 196 -32.87 -16.00 6.92
N THR A 197 -33.73 -16.90 6.42
CA THR A 197 -33.45 -18.33 6.27
C THR A 197 -32.52 -18.58 5.06
N ASP A 198 -32.69 -17.82 3.97
CA ASP A 198 -31.83 -17.94 2.77
C ASP A 198 -30.41 -17.36 2.99
N ILE A 199 -30.27 -16.30 3.79
CA ILE A 199 -28.95 -15.76 4.20
C ILE A 199 -28.24 -16.73 5.16
N TYR A 200 -28.99 -17.40 6.04
CA TYR A 200 -28.43 -18.45 6.90
C TYR A 200 -28.01 -19.68 6.05
N LEU A 201 -28.77 -20.03 5.01
CA LEU A 201 -28.39 -21.08 4.05
C LEU A 201 -27.15 -20.70 3.22
N LEU A 202 -27.00 -19.44 2.79
CA LEU A 202 -25.81 -18.99 2.04
C LEU A 202 -24.53 -19.03 2.89
N CYS A 203 -24.63 -18.68 4.18
CA CYS A 203 -23.53 -18.84 5.14
C CYS A 203 -23.25 -20.32 5.49
N CYS A 204 -24.28 -21.18 5.49
CA CYS A 204 -24.16 -22.61 5.71
C CYS A 204 -23.71 -23.40 4.46
N MET A 205 -23.78 -22.84 3.25
CA MET A 205 -23.26 -23.51 2.04
C MET A 205 -21.72 -23.68 2.04
N LYS A 206 -21.01 -23.08 3.00
CA LYS A 206 -19.60 -23.39 3.28
C LYS A 206 -19.39 -24.74 3.99
N ALA A 207 -20.46 -25.41 4.45
CA ALA A 207 -20.40 -26.76 5.02
C ALA A 207 -20.92 -27.87 4.09
N GLY A 208 -21.51 -27.52 2.92
CA GLY A 208 -22.20 -28.47 2.05
C GLY A 208 -21.56 -28.73 0.67
N SER A 209 -20.53 -27.98 0.27
CA SER A 209 -19.89 -28.16 -1.04
C SER A 209 -18.82 -29.26 -1.05
N LEU A 210 -19.22 -30.45 -0.63
CA LEU A 210 -18.59 -31.72 -1.01
C LEU A 210 -19.38 -32.29 -2.18
N SER A 211 -19.11 -31.83 -3.41
CA SER A 211 -19.25 -32.68 -4.60
C SER A 211 -18.60 -32.03 -5.83
N GLY A 212 -17.46 -32.57 -6.24
CA GLY A 212 -17.33 -32.99 -7.64
C GLY A 212 -16.30 -32.31 -8.53
N ASN A 213 -15.63 -31.22 -8.15
CA ASN A 213 -14.48 -30.70 -8.92
C ASN A 213 -13.46 -30.02 -8.01
N SER A 214 -12.38 -30.74 -7.71
CA SER A 214 -11.32 -30.42 -6.75
C SER A 214 -10.29 -29.39 -7.22
N ASP A 215 -10.28 -29.03 -8.51
CA ASP A 215 -9.06 -28.48 -9.11
C ASP A 215 -8.93 -26.95 -9.01
N ILE A 216 -9.98 -26.24 -8.56
CA ILE A 216 -9.93 -24.78 -8.36
C ILE A 216 -9.70 -24.40 -6.88
N ALA A 217 -9.91 -25.33 -5.95
CA ALA A 217 -9.74 -25.08 -4.51
C ALA A 217 -8.29 -25.25 -4.00
N GLN A 218 -7.38 -25.78 -4.82
CA GLN A 218 -5.95 -25.95 -4.50
C GLN A 218 -5.09 -24.91 -5.21
N SER A 219 -5.50 -23.65 -5.17
CA SER A 219 -4.61 -22.58 -5.61
C SER A 219 -3.48 -22.48 -4.57
N PRO A 220 -2.20 -22.76 -4.91
CA PRO A 220 -1.08 -22.77 -3.95
C PRO A 220 -0.93 -21.43 -3.21
N TRP A 221 -1.49 -20.35 -3.76
CA TRP A 221 -1.58 -19.03 -3.16
C TRP A 221 -2.42 -18.94 -1.87
N LEU A 222 -3.26 -19.94 -1.57
CA LEU A 222 -4.21 -19.90 -0.45
C LEU A 222 -3.73 -20.57 0.85
N GLU A 223 -2.60 -21.29 0.84
CA GLU A 223 -2.21 -22.14 1.97
C GLU A 223 -1.35 -21.42 3.02
N ILE A 224 -0.54 -20.43 2.63
CA ILE A 224 0.38 -19.75 3.55
C ILE A 224 -0.35 -18.61 4.27
N THR A 225 -0.77 -18.86 5.51
CA THR A 225 -1.48 -17.88 6.37
C THR A 225 -0.74 -17.53 7.65
N SER A 226 0.42 -18.13 7.88
CA SER A 226 1.25 -17.95 9.07
C SER A 226 2.73 -18.00 8.73
N GLU A 227 3.57 -17.50 9.63
CA GLU A 227 5.03 -17.57 9.51
C GLU A 227 5.53 -19.03 9.49
N GLU A 228 4.91 -19.91 10.29
CA GLU A 228 5.20 -21.35 10.22
C GLU A 228 4.83 -21.94 8.86
N GLY A 229 3.76 -21.46 8.23
CA GLY A 229 3.42 -21.81 6.85
C GLY A 229 4.48 -21.36 5.85
N ILE A 230 5.12 -20.21 6.06
CA ILE A 230 6.26 -19.77 5.24
C ILE A 230 7.43 -20.74 5.43
N TYR A 231 7.83 -21.03 6.67
CA TYR A 231 8.94 -21.93 6.95
C TYR A 231 8.73 -23.35 6.41
N ALA A 232 7.51 -23.86 6.47
CA ALA A 232 7.16 -25.20 5.99
C ALA A 232 6.93 -25.28 4.47
N ALA A 233 6.78 -24.13 3.79
CA ALA A 233 6.54 -24.12 2.36
C ALA A 233 7.75 -24.67 1.58
N PRO A 234 7.52 -25.30 0.42
CA PRO A 234 8.59 -25.67 -0.50
C PRO A 234 9.44 -24.46 -0.94
N VAL A 235 10.72 -24.70 -1.23
CA VAL A 235 11.63 -23.65 -1.74
C VAL A 235 11.19 -23.10 -3.10
N ASP A 236 10.59 -23.94 -3.94
CA ASP A 236 10.03 -23.66 -5.26
C ASP A 236 8.56 -23.21 -5.21
N HIS A 237 8.05 -22.93 -4.00
CA HIS A 237 6.70 -22.42 -3.86
C HIS A 237 6.57 -21.07 -4.59
N VAL A 238 5.54 -20.94 -5.42
CA VAL A 238 5.34 -19.81 -6.35
C VAL A 238 5.45 -18.43 -5.69
N LEU A 239 5.10 -18.30 -4.41
CA LEU A 239 5.24 -17.05 -3.64
C LEU A 239 6.68 -16.55 -3.46
N PHE A 240 7.69 -17.41 -3.55
CA PHE A 240 9.09 -17.09 -3.22
C PHE A 240 10.01 -17.06 -4.45
N GLY A 241 9.42 -16.92 -5.64
CA GLY A 241 10.12 -16.95 -6.92
C GLY A 241 9.94 -18.30 -7.62
N GLY A 242 9.82 -18.27 -8.95
CA GLY A 242 9.78 -19.50 -9.74
C GLY A 242 11.18 -20.10 -9.94
N ASP A 243 11.23 -21.28 -10.53
CA ASP A 243 12.47 -22.03 -10.86
C ASP A 243 13.59 -21.17 -11.44
N GLU A 244 13.26 -20.14 -12.21
CA GLU A 244 14.24 -19.25 -12.85
C GLU A 244 15.01 -18.40 -11.84
N HIS A 245 14.33 -17.86 -10.83
CA HIS A 245 14.96 -17.09 -9.77
C HIS A 245 15.81 -18.00 -8.86
N LEU A 246 15.30 -19.18 -8.54
CA LEU A 246 16.06 -20.18 -7.79
C LEU A 246 17.30 -20.67 -8.55
N LYS A 247 17.21 -20.90 -9.87
CA LYS A 247 18.35 -21.34 -10.69
C LYS A 247 19.48 -20.32 -10.77
N ALA A 248 19.15 -19.04 -10.78
CA ALA A 248 20.14 -17.96 -10.74
C ALA A 248 20.94 -18.03 -9.43
N HIS A 249 20.27 -18.35 -8.32
CA HIS A 249 20.86 -18.41 -6.98
C HIS A 249 21.52 -19.72 -6.61
N THR A 250 21.25 -20.81 -7.34
CA THR A 250 21.86 -22.13 -7.06
C THR A 250 23.04 -22.45 -7.95
N SER A 251 23.58 -21.46 -8.67
CA SER A 251 24.69 -21.62 -9.60
C SER A 251 24.47 -22.75 -10.62
N GLY A 252 23.21 -22.90 -11.06
CA GLY A 252 22.79 -23.94 -11.99
C GLY A 252 22.67 -25.35 -11.39
N HIS A 253 22.86 -25.54 -10.08
CA HIS A 253 22.59 -26.80 -9.41
C HIS A 253 21.09 -27.07 -9.33
N SER A 254 20.67 -28.28 -9.73
CA SER A 254 19.30 -28.75 -9.51
C SER A 254 19.04 -28.87 -8.02
N LEU A 255 18.06 -28.12 -7.52
CA LEU A 255 17.67 -28.20 -6.11
C LEU A 255 17.20 -29.62 -5.76
N PRO A 256 17.64 -30.16 -4.61
CA PRO A 256 17.02 -31.35 -4.05
C PRO A 256 15.50 -31.13 -3.89
N SER A 257 14.71 -32.06 -4.41
CA SER A 257 13.25 -32.01 -4.26
C SER A 257 12.84 -32.06 -2.79
N GLY A 258 11.85 -31.27 -2.40
CA GLY A 258 11.26 -31.32 -1.07
C GLY A 258 12.00 -30.51 0.00
N LEU A 259 12.95 -29.64 -0.39
CA LEU A 259 13.49 -28.64 0.52
C LEU A 259 12.39 -27.64 0.91
N THR A 260 12.34 -27.32 2.20
CA THR A 260 11.47 -26.28 2.73
C THR A 260 12.21 -24.94 2.85
N GLN A 261 11.48 -23.85 3.00
CA GLN A 261 12.07 -22.53 3.32
C GLN A 261 12.91 -22.59 4.61
N ARG A 262 12.52 -23.42 5.59
CA ARG A 262 13.31 -23.68 6.80
C ARG A 262 14.67 -24.33 6.48
N ASP A 263 14.68 -25.34 5.60
CA ASP A 263 15.92 -26.01 5.18
C ASP A 263 16.85 -25.05 4.43
N ARG A 264 16.27 -24.17 3.60
CA ARG A 264 17.01 -23.09 2.94
C ARG A 264 17.65 -22.15 3.95
N LEU A 265 16.89 -21.61 4.89
CA LEU A 265 17.42 -20.69 5.91
C LEU A 265 18.48 -21.33 6.80
N ASP A 266 18.32 -22.61 7.16
CA ASP A 266 19.34 -23.38 7.88
C ASP A 266 20.63 -23.53 7.05
N SER A 267 20.49 -23.79 5.74
CA SER A 267 21.62 -23.88 4.81
C SER A 267 22.35 -22.55 4.66
N LEU A 268 21.61 -21.45 4.46
CA LEU A 268 22.15 -20.10 4.36
C LEU A 268 22.90 -19.73 5.65
N THR A 269 22.27 -19.92 6.81
CA THR A 269 22.86 -19.63 8.12
C THR A 269 24.16 -20.40 8.35
N LYS A 270 24.22 -21.69 7.97
CA LYS A 270 25.44 -22.51 8.10
C LYS A 270 26.55 -22.05 7.16
N THR A 271 26.20 -21.67 5.93
CA THR A 271 27.14 -21.13 4.94
C THR A 271 27.71 -19.81 5.42
N TYR A 272 26.84 -18.91 5.88
CA TYR A 272 27.23 -17.64 6.48
C TYR A 272 28.11 -17.80 7.72
N ALA A 273 27.76 -18.70 8.65
CA ALA A 273 28.59 -18.98 9.82
C ALA A 273 29.98 -19.51 9.45
N ALA A 274 30.10 -20.30 8.38
CA ALA A 274 31.39 -20.77 7.87
C ALA A 274 32.20 -19.62 7.26
N MET A 275 31.53 -18.71 6.54
CA MET A 275 32.13 -17.51 5.96
C MET A 275 32.67 -16.56 7.01
N VAL A 276 31.86 -16.22 8.03
CA VAL A 276 32.29 -15.34 9.13
C VAL A 276 33.54 -15.89 9.81
N ARG A 277 33.58 -17.20 10.11
CA ARG A 277 34.78 -17.83 10.69
C ARG A 277 35.99 -17.79 9.77
N ALA A 278 35.81 -18.04 8.48
CA ALA A 278 36.91 -18.00 7.52
C ALA A 278 37.50 -16.58 7.37
N PHE A 279 36.65 -15.55 7.43
CA PHE A 279 37.06 -14.16 7.38
C PHE A 279 37.73 -13.66 8.66
N ASP A 280 37.23 -14.07 9.83
CA ASP A 280 37.85 -13.81 11.13
C ASP A 280 39.28 -14.39 11.19
N GLU A 281 39.47 -15.63 10.74
CA GLU A 281 40.78 -16.31 10.75
C GLU A 281 41.83 -15.62 9.84
N VAL A 282 41.41 -14.98 8.75
CA VAL A 282 42.30 -14.19 7.89
C VAL A 282 42.43 -12.73 8.33
N GLY A 283 41.69 -12.31 9.37
CA GLY A 283 41.71 -10.95 9.90
C GLY A 283 41.08 -9.92 8.96
N LEU A 284 40.05 -10.30 8.21
CA LEU A 284 39.27 -9.39 7.38
C LEU A 284 37.86 -9.23 7.94
N ASP A 285 37.53 -8.01 8.34
CA ASP A 285 36.18 -7.68 8.81
C ASP A 285 35.18 -7.68 7.64
N VAL A 286 34.08 -8.41 7.81
CA VAL A 286 32.93 -8.43 6.90
C VAL A 286 31.67 -8.13 7.69
N PHE A 287 30.72 -7.40 7.09
CA PHE A 287 29.52 -6.93 7.77
C PHE A 287 28.24 -7.33 7.04
N LEU A 288 27.12 -7.41 7.76
CA LEU A 288 25.81 -7.65 7.13
C LEU A 288 25.36 -6.47 6.27
N GLU A 289 24.75 -6.78 5.13
CA GLU A 289 24.32 -5.79 4.16
C GLU A 289 22.92 -6.09 3.60
N SER A 290 22.40 -5.18 2.78
CA SER A 290 21.24 -5.41 1.91
C SER A 290 20.02 -5.95 2.68
N SER A 291 19.33 -6.96 2.13
CA SER A 291 18.15 -7.58 2.72
C SER A 291 18.47 -8.31 4.04
N CYS A 292 19.68 -8.81 4.22
CA CYS A 292 20.13 -9.41 5.49
C CYS A 292 20.19 -8.40 6.62
N LEU A 293 20.71 -7.20 6.36
CA LEU A 293 20.72 -6.12 7.34
C LEU A 293 19.31 -5.59 7.62
N ILE A 294 18.43 -5.56 6.61
CA ILE A 294 17.00 -5.30 6.82
C ILE A 294 16.40 -6.38 7.73
N GLY A 295 16.71 -7.65 7.47
CA GLY A 295 16.33 -8.79 8.30
C GLY A 295 16.70 -8.58 9.75
N TYR A 296 17.97 -8.25 10.00
CA TYR A 296 18.48 -7.90 11.32
C TYR A 296 17.64 -6.82 12.00
N VAL A 297 17.37 -5.71 11.31
CA VAL A 297 16.61 -4.56 11.82
C VAL A 297 15.13 -4.87 12.05
N ARG A 298 14.50 -5.68 11.20
CA ARG A 298 13.06 -5.96 11.21
C ARG A 298 12.68 -7.17 12.06
N HIS A 299 13.53 -8.19 12.10
CA HIS A 299 13.24 -9.51 12.66
C HIS A 299 14.13 -9.83 13.87
N ASN A 300 14.58 -8.81 14.60
CA ASN A 300 15.36 -8.94 15.84
C ASN A 300 16.60 -9.84 15.66
N GLY A 301 17.41 -9.55 14.64
CA GLY A 301 18.62 -10.32 14.36
C GLY A 301 18.40 -11.63 13.60
N ASN A 302 17.31 -11.77 12.84
CA ASN A 302 17.05 -12.95 12.01
C ASN A 302 16.93 -12.57 10.53
N PRO A 303 17.19 -13.51 9.60
CA PRO A 303 16.98 -13.28 8.17
C PRO A 303 15.50 -13.06 7.86
N ILE A 304 15.23 -12.44 6.71
CA ILE A 304 13.86 -12.36 6.19
C ILE A 304 13.42 -13.79 5.81
N PRO A 305 12.26 -14.29 6.27
CA PRO A 305 11.90 -15.70 6.09
C PRO A 305 11.81 -16.18 4.64
N TRP A 306 11.64 -15.25 3.69
CA TRP A 306 11.55 -15.50 2.26
C TRP A 306 12.79 -15.07 1.46
N ASP A 307 13.87 -14.59 2.10
CA ASP A 307 15.11 -14.17 1.44
C ASP A 307 15.92 -15.34 0.89
N MET A 308 16.40 -15.27 -0.36
CA MET A 308 16.97 -16.41 -1.08
C MET A 308 18.45 -16.66 -0.81
N ASP A 309 19.16 -15.63 -0.38
CA ASP A 309 20.61 -15.53 -0.25
C ASP A 309 20.97 -14.80 1.06
N ILE A 310 22.29 -14.68 1.31
CA ILE A 310 22.82 -13.81 2.35
C ILE A 310 23.80 -12.83 1.74
N ASP A 311 23.60 -11.54 2.01
CA ASP A 311 24.48 -10.48 1.52
C ASP A 311 25.42 -9.99 2.63
N ILE A 312 26.71 -9.90 2.31
CA ILE A 312 27.73 -9.30 3.18
C ILE A 312 28.59 -8.29 2.44
N GLY A 313 29.04 -7.27 3.16
CA GLY A 313 29.96 -6.25 2.67
C GLY A 313 31.37 -6.41 3.24
N LEU A 314 32.37 -5.95 2.49
CA LEU A 314 33.73 -5.74 2.96
C LEU A 314 34.25 -4.36 2.51
N LEU A 315 35.21 -3.82 3.25
CA LEU A 315 35.94 -2.63 2.83
C LEU A 315 37.09 -3.03 1.90
N GLN A 316 37.12 -2.45 0.70
CA GLN A 316 38.14 -2.76 -0.31
C GLN A 316 39.56 -2.50 0.20
N GLU A 317 39.75 -1.40 0.93
CA GLU A 317 41.06 -1.01 1.46
C GLU A 317 41.58 -2.04 2.48
N ASP A 318 40.72 -2.49 3.40
CA ASP A 318 41.07 -3.52 4.37
C ASP A 318 41.34 -4.87 3.70
N CYS A 319 40.54 -5.24 2.71
CA CYS A 319 40.77 -6.45 1.93
C CYS A 319 42.14 -6.42 1.25
N ARG A 320 42.51 -5.31 0.58
CA ARG A 320 43.82 -5.16 -0.07
C ARG A 320 44.98 -5.16 0.92
N ARG A 321 44.76 -4.67 2.14
CA ARG A 321 45.74 -4.72 3.23
C ARG A 321 45.96 -6.16 3.71
N VAL A 322 44.91 -6.95 3.85
CA VAL A 322 44.99 -8.36 4.27
C VAL A 322 45.53 -9.27 3.16
N PHE A 323 45.21 -8.97 1.90
CA PHE A 323 45.58 -9.74 0.71
C PHE A 323 46.36 -8.89 -0.30
N PRO A 324 47.61 -8.51 0.01
CA PRO A 324 48.41 -7.63 -0.85
C PRO A 324 48.79 -8.28 -2.19
N ASN A 325 48.73 -9.60 -2.32
CA ASN A 325 48.97 -10.29 -3.59
C ASN A 325 47.68 -10.44 -4.44
N GLY A 326 46.60 -9.75 -4.06
CA GLY A 326 45.37 -9.66 -4.85
C GLY A 326 44.41 -10.84 -4.68
N ASN A 327 43.43 -10.90 -5.60
CA ASN A 327 42.24 -11.77 -5.49
C ASN A 327 42.58 -13.27 -5.45
N ASP A 328 43.63 -13.72 -6.15
CA ASP A 328 44.04 -15.14 -6.15
C ASP A 328 44.53 -15.61 -4.76
N GLU A 329 45.17 -14.72 -3.98
CA GLU A 329 45.59 -15.04 -2.61
C GLU A 329 44.38 -15.22 -1.69
N MET A 330 43.44 -14.27 -1.76
CA MET A 330 42.19 -14.30 -1.00
C MET A 330 41.40 -15.57 -1.32
N TYR A 331 41.16 -15.83 -2.61
CA TYR A 331 40.46 -17.02 -3.07
C TYR A 331 41.08 -18.30 -2.49
N ARG A 332 42.40 -18.48 -2.61
CA ARG A 332 43.09 -19.68 -2.13
C ARG A 332 42.99 -19.83 -0.60
N LYS A 333 43.22 -18.77 0.16
CA LYS A 333 43.18 -18.80 1.64
C LYS A 333 41.77 -19.08 2.15
N VAL A 334 40.78 -18.31 1.69
CA VAL A 334 39.38 -18.44 2.13
C VAL A 334 38.81 -19.80 1.71
N SER A 335 39.07 -20.26 0.48
CA SER A 335 38.62 -21.58 0.02
C SER A 335 39.19 -22.73 0.88
N ALA A 336 40.45 -22.62 1.32
CA ALA A 336 41.07 -23.62 2.17
C ALA A 336 40.41 -23.70 3.55
N LEU A 337 39.93 -22.57 4.08
CA LEU A 337 39.28 -22.48 5.40
C LEU A 337 37.83 -22.97 5.39
N LEU A 338 37.09 -22.72 4.30
CA LEU A 338 35.71 -23.17 4.16
C LEU A 338 35.58 -24.70 4.05
N GLY A 339 36.61 -25.35 3.51
CA GLY A 339 36.65 -26.80 3.37
C GLY A 339 35.76 -27.34 2.23
N PRO A 340 35.63 -28.67 2.09
CA PRO A 340 35.08 -29.28 0.88
C PRO A 340 33.56 -29.13 0.72
N ARG A 341 32.83 -28.76 1.78
CA ARG A 341 31.37 -28.63 1.77
C ARG A 341 30.89 -27.45 0.91
N TYR A 342 31.66 -26.37 0.87
CA TYR A 342 31.27 -25.16 0.17
C TYR A 342 32.02 -25.04 -1.17
N SER A 343 31.34 -24.48 -2.17
CA SER A 343 31.97 -24.01 -3.41
C SER A 343 32.31 -22.54 -3.23
N VAL A 344 33.54 -22.16 -3.56
CA VAL A 344 33.91 -20.75 -3.73
C VAL A 344 33.96 -20.52 -5.23
N GLU A 345 32.95 -19.84 -5.76
CA GLU A 345 32.84 -19.61 -7.19
C GLU A 345 33.67 -18.40 -7.58
N LYS A 346 33.70 -17.42 -6.68
CA LYS A 346 34.47 -16.19 -6.83
C LYS A 346 34.84 -15.64 -5.46
N MET A 347 35.98 -14.96 -5.40
CA MET A 347 36.45 -14.27 -4.20
C MET A 347 37.50 -13.23 -4.57
N GLY A 348 37.34 -11.99 -4.10
CA GLY A 348 38.27 -10.90 -4.37
C GLY A 348 37.97 -9.63 -3.58
N CYS A 349 38.91 -8.69 -3.59
CA CYS A 349 38.73 -7.35 -3.02
C CYS A 349 38.04 -6.38 -4.01
N ASP A 350 38.09 -6.74 -5.28
CA ASP A 350 37.46 -6.03 -6.38
C ASP A 350 37.04 -7.04 -7.45
N CYS A 351 36.43 -6.51 -8.50
CA CYS A 351 35.90 -7.32 -9.58
C CYS A 351 36.96 -8.05 -10.43
N GLY A 352 38.21 -7.55 -10.47
CA GLY A 352 39.26 -8.03 -11.38
C GLY A 352 38.76 -8.31 -12.82
N ASP A 353 39.37 -9.33 -13.44
CA ASP A 353 39.00 -9.86 -14.77
C ASP A 353 37.90 -10.94 -14.70
N ARG A 354 37.60 -11.50 -13.52
CA ARG A 354 36.64 -12.60 -13.32
C ARG A 354 35.23 -12.11 -12.98
N CYS A 355 34.81 -10.96 -13.51
CA CYS A 355 33.48 -10.39 -13.28
C CYS A 355 32.44 -10.71 -14.36
N GLU A 356 32.78 -11.52 -15.37
CA GLU A 356 31.82 -11.96 -16.39
C GLU A 356 30.83 -12.97 -15.80
N GLY A 357 29.53 -12.65 -15.79
CA GLY A 357 28.45 -13.59 -15.45
C GLY A 357 27.38 -13.04 -14.49
N ASP A 358 27.77 -12.20 -13.52
CA ASP A 358 26.93 -11.82 -12.38
C ASP A 358 26.66 -10.31 -12.31
N ASP A 359 26.42 -9.68 -13.47
CA ASP A 359 26.25 -8.23 -13.64
C ASP A 359 27.46 -7.36 -13.17
N GLY A 360 28.56 -7.99 -12.75
CA GLY A 360 29.76 -7.31 -12.26
C GLY A 360 29.61 -6.65 -10.89
N ARG A 361 28.53 -6.92 -10.15
CA ARG A 361 28.22 -6.25 -8.87
C ARG A 361 28.90 -6.91 -7.65
N MET A 362 29.10 -8.23 -7.68
CA MET A 362 29.63 -9.02 -6.55
C MET A 362 31.12 -9.27 -6.71
N VAL A 363 31.87 -9.21 -5.60
CA VAL A 363 33.31 -9.57 -5.58
C VAL A 363 33.56 -11.01 -5.12
N GLY A 364 32.56 -11.67 -4.53
CA GLY A 364 32.64 -13.08 -4.20
C GLY A 364 31.27 -13.73 -4.05
N HIS A 365 31.25 -15.05 -4.18
CA HIS A 365 30.07 -15.89 -4.00
C HIS A 365 30.50 -17.25 -3.46
N VAL A 366 29.84 -17.69 -2.39
CA VAL A 366 30.10 -18.97 -1.72
C VAL A 366 28.80 -19.73 -1.50
N ALA A 367 28.69 -20.94 -2.04
CA ALA A 367 27.47 -21.76 -1.94
C ALA A 367 27.70 -23.09 -1.20
N ASP A 368 26.67 -23.59 -0.51
CA ASP A 368 26.66 -24.97 -0.01
C ASP A 368 26.44 -25.92 -1.19
N LYS A 369 27.43 -26.78 -1.50
CA LYS A 369 27.36 -27.71 -2.65
C LYS A 369 26.18 -28.66 -2.62
N ARG A 370 25.55 -28.88 -1.46
CA ARG A 370 24.40 -29.77 -1.31
C ARG A 370 23.09 -29.11 -1.75
N THR A 371 22.95 -27.82 -1.48
CA THR A 371 21.68 -27.10 -1.66
C THR A 371 21.76 -26.01 -2.72
N GLY A 372 22.96 -25.54 -3.06
CA GLY A 372 23.20 -24.42 -3.95
C GLY A 372 23.01 -23.05 -3.30
N PHE A 373 22.44 -22.97 -2.09
CA PHE A 373 22.21 -21.68 -1.44
C PHE A 373 23.52 -21.04 -0.97
N GLY A 374 23.69 -19.75 -1.24
CA GLY A 374 24.96 -19.06 -1.09
C GLY A 374 24.92 -17.72 -0.37
N VAL A 375 26.13 -17.19 -0.22
CA VAL A 375 26.44 -15.90 0.39
C VAL A 375 27.11 -15.03 -0.67
N ASP A 376 26.51 -13.89 -0.94
CA ASP A 376 27.00 -12.85 -1.86
C ASP A 376 27.88 -11.85 -1.11
N ILE A 377 28.96 -11.44 -1.75
CA ILE A 377 29.96 -10.55 -1.15
C ILE A 377 30.10 -9.30 -2.00
N PHE A 378 29.85 -8.15 -1.40
CA PHE A 378 29.99 -6.83 -2.01
C PHE A 378 31.20 -6.09 -1.45
N SER A 379 31.80 -5.25 -2.29
CA SER A 379 32.99 -4.47 -1.92
C SER A 379 32.68 -2.99 -1.94
N TYR A 380 33.17 -2.29 -0.91
CA TYR A 380 32.97 -0.86 -0.72
C TYR A 380 34.29 -0.12 -0.80
N ALA A 381 34.31 0.94 -1.60
CA ALA A 381 35.45 1.85 -1.73
C ALA A 381 35.09 3.25 -1.22
N THR A 382 36.11 3.99 -0.79
CA THR A 382 35.98 5.44 -0.57
C THR A 382 35.70 6.13 -1.90
N VAL A 383 34.67 6.97 -1.93
CA VAL A 383 34.38 7.83 -3.09
C VAL A 383 35.47 8.90 -3.17
N THR A 384 36.12 9.00 -4.32
CA THR A 384 37.17 10.00 -4.54
C THR A 384 36.57 11.39 -4.69
N ALA A 385 37.39 12.44 -4.51
CA ALA A 385 36.91 13.82 -4.60
C ALA A 385 36.32 14.14 -6.00
N GLU A 386 36.82 13.48 -7.03
CA GLU A 386 36.40 13.58 -8.42
C GLU A 386 35.08 12.84 -8.71
N GLU A 387 34.75 11.82 -7.91
CA GLU A 387 33.53 11.02 -8.03
C GLU A 387 32.38 11.56 -7.14
N LEU A 388 32.67 12.50 -6.23
CA LEU A 388 31.65 13.10 -5.38
C LEU A 388 30.58 13.80 -6.21
N ARG A 389 29.32 13.49 -5.87
CA ARG A 389 28.14 14.12 -6.45
C ARG A 389 27.93 15.51 -5.83
N PRO A 390 27.22 16.42 -6.52
CA PRO A 390 26.92 17.76 -6.01
C PRO A 390 26.36 17.79 -4.57
N TRP A 391 25.52 16.81 -4.21
CA TRP A 391 24.89 16.70 -2.90
C TRP A 391 25.79 16.06 -1.81
N GLN A 392 26.97 15.56 -2.17
CA GLN A 392 27.94 14.93 -1.27
C GLN A 392 29.06 15.88 -0.83
N HIS A 393 29.13 17.10 -1.38
CA HIS A 393 30.11 18.12 -0.98
C HIS A 393 29.75 18.82 0.34
N ASP A 394 29.50 18.03 1.37
CA ASP A 394 29.18 18.49 2.73
C ASP A 394 30.35 18.32 3.72
N GLY A 395 31.52 17.91 3.21
CA GLY A 395 32.74 17.69 3.99
C GLY A 395 32.82 16.32 4.66
N ARG A 396 31.83 15.44 4.49
CA ARG A 396 31.89 14.06 4.98
C ARG A 396 32.67 13.15 4.02
N ARG A 397 33.19 12.05 4.55
CA ARG A 397 33.68 10.93 3.74
C ARG A 397 32.52 10.07 3.30
N TRP A 398 32.57 9.60 2.06
CA TRP A 398 31.53 8.78 1.44
C TRP A 398 32.13 7.46 1.00
N LEU A 399 31.34 6.40 1.13
CA LEU A 399 31.66 5.05 0.67
C LEU A 399 30.62 4.65 -0.38
N GLN A 400 31.05 3.96 -1.42
CA GLN A 400 30.18 3.45 -2.48
C GLN A 400 30.41 1.95 -2.69
N ARG A 401 29.33 1.23 -3.01
CA ARG A 401 29.43 -0.14 -3.51
C ARG A 401 30.03 -0.12 -4.92
N ILE A 402 30.99 -0.99 -5.17
CA ILE A 402 31.76 -0.97 -6.42
C ILE A 402 31.00 -1.66 -7.55
N ARG A 403 30.88 -0.99 -8.70
CA ARG A 403 30.29 -1.52 -9.95
C ARG A 403 28.85 -2.04 -9.79
N ASP A 404 28.09 -1.48 -8.85
CA ASP A 404 26.66 -1.73 -8.81
C ASP A 404 25.93 -0.90 -9.89
N ARG A 405 24.78 -1.40 -10.34
CA ARG A 405 23.89 -0.66 -11.25
C ARG A 405 23.23 0.50 -10.53
N ASP A 406 23.00 0.34 -9.23
CA ASP A 406 22.28 1.29 -8.40
C ASP A 406 23.21 2.18 -7.55
N ASP A 407 22.64 3.34 -7.20
CA ASP A 407 23.07 4.35 -6.23
C ASP A 407 23.38 3.88 -4.80
N TYR A 408 24.34 2.99 -4.57
CA TYR A 408 24.69 2.57 -3.19
C TYR A 408 25.85 3.35 -2.60
N THR A 409 25.66 4.67 -2.48
CA THR A 409 26.62 5.57 -1.83
C THR A 409 26.07 6.16 -0.53
N PHE A 410 26.84 6.05 0.56
CA PHE A 410 26.46 6.50 1.90
C PHE A 410 27.62 7.14 2.65
N PRO A 411 27.35 7.99 3.67
CA PRO A 411 28.42 8.60 4.44
C PRO A 411 29.10 7.53 5.30
N GLU A 412 30.42 7.60 5.42
CA GLU A 412 31.25 6.63 6.14
C GLU A 412 30.75 6.37 7.57
N GLU A 413 30.26 7.40 8.24
CA GLU A 413 29.70 7.32 9.60
C GLU A 413 28.45 6.43 9.75
N ALA A 414 27.77 6.11 8.64
CA ALA A 414 26.65 5.17 8.64
C ALA A 414 27.14 3.73 8.77
N LEU A 415 28.32 3.43 8.20
CA LEU A 415 28.96 2.13 8.24
C LEU A 415 29.92 1.99 9.42
N LEU A 416 30.81 2.96 9.63
CA LEU A 416 31.93 2.84 10.57
C LEU A 416 31.73 3.67 11.86
N PRO A 417 32.29 3.20 13.00
CA PRO A 417 32.90 1.88 13.20
C PRO A 417 31.86 0.74 13.16
N LEU A 418 32.28 -0.45 12.75
CA LEU A 418 31.39 -1.63 12.77
C LEU A 418 30.99 -2.01 14.20
N GLN A 419 29.80 -2.59 14.36
CA GLN A 419 29.29 -3.09 15.64
C GLN A 419 29.23 -4.62 15.63
N ASN A 420 29.60 -5.25 16.74
CA ASN A 420 29.48 -6.70 16.92
C ASN A 420 28.07 -7.07 17.43
N THR A 421 27.48 -8.12 16.88
CA THR A 421 26.13 -8.61 17.21
C THR A 421 25.98 -10.11 16.96
N THR A 422 24.74 -10.60 17.14
CA THR A 422 24.33 -11.95 16.77
C THR A 422 23.31 -11.86 15.64
N PHE A 423 23.48 -12.67 14.58
CA PHE A 423 22.52 -12.79 13.49
C PHE A 423 22.26 -14.25 13.15
N ALA A 424 20.99 -14.65 13.10
CA ALA A 424 20.58 -16.03 12.88
C ALA A 424 21.22 -17.03 13.88
N GLY A 425 21.53 -16.58 15.09
CA GLY A 425 22.26 -17.36 16.10
C GLY A 425 23.77 -17.49 15.87
N VAL A 426 24.33 -16.79 14.87
CA VAL A 426 25.78 -16.66 14.64
C VAL A 426 26.28 -15.45 15.42
N ASP A 427 27.17 -15.68 16.39
CA ASP A 427 27.84 -14.63 17.17
C ASP A 427 29.06 -14.07 16.43
N GLY A 428 29.53 -12.88 16.84
CA GLY A 428 30.70 -12.25 16.24
C GLY A 428 30.40 -11.59 14.89
N VAL A 429 29.12 -11.44 14.55
CA VAL A 429 28.68 -10.84 13.30
C VAL A 429 28.86 -9.34 13.38
N LEU A 430 29.50 -8.75 12.37
CA LEU A 430 29.62 -7.30 12.28
C LEU A 430 28.44 -6.70 11.51
N ILE A 431 27.98 -5.53 11.94
CA ILE A 431 26.95 -4.72 11.27
C ILE A 431 27.41 -3.26 11.17
N PRO A 432 26.80 -2.47 10.28
CA PRO A 432 27.04 -1.02 10.23
C PRO A 432 26.81 -0.29 11.56
N ASN A 433 27.54 0.79 11.80
CA ASN A 433 27.43 1.68 12.97
C ASN A 433 26.01 2.23 13.19
N LYS A 434 25.33 2.58 12.08
CA LYS A 434 23.97 3.11 12.10
C LYS A 434 23.14 2.28 11.11
N PRO A 435 22.75 1.04 11.47
CA PRO A 435 22.20 0.08 10.50
C PRO A 435 20.94 0.59 9.80
N ARG A 436 20.07 1.29 10.53
CA ARG A 436 18.89 1.96 9.94
C ARG A 436 19.25 3.10 8.99
N LEU A 437 20.30 3.87 9.30
CA LEU A 437 20.74 4.94 8.43
C LEU A 437 21.37 4.35 7.17
N PHE A 438 22.27 3.37 7.33
CA PHE A 438 22.91 2.63 6.24
C PHE A 438 21.87 2.07 5.26
N SER A 439 20.95 1.22 5.73
CA SER A 439 19.91 0.63 4.87
C SER A 439 18.97 1.68 4.26
N SER A 440 18.87 2.89 4.85
CA SER A 440 18.06 3.96 4.24
C SER A 440 18.70 4.63 3.03
N TYR A 441 20.01 4.49 2.85
CA TYR A 441 20.66 4.87 1.60
C TYR A 441 20.32 3.87 0.50
N GLU A 442 20.28 2.57 0.81
CA GLU A 442 19.98 1.51 -0.16
C GLU A 442 18.47 1.43 -0.49
N TYR A 443 17.60 1.42 0.52
CA TYR A 443 16.18 1.07 0.34
C TYR A 443 15.20 2.19 0.73
N GLY A 444 15.72 3.31 1.24
CA GLY A 444 14.88 4.39 1.75
C GLY A 444 14.57 4.36 3.23
N SER A 445 14.00 5.46 3.70
CA SER A 445 13.82 5.73 5.13
C SER A 445 12.80 4.79 5.78
N ASN A 446 11.86 4.26 4.99
CA ASN A 446 10.84 3.35 5.47
C ASN A 446 11.31 1.89 5.47
N LEU A 447 12.19 1.57 6.40
CA LEU A 447 12.64 0.20 6.66
C LEU A 447 11.60 -0.62 7.46
N GLU A 448 10.36 -0.17 7.63
CA GLU A 448 9.28 -1.00 8.19
C GLU A 448 8.56 -1.77 7.07
N ILE A 449 7.59 -2.61 7.40
CA ILE A 449 6.73 -3.28 6.40
C ILE A 449 6.05 -2.20 5.57
N HIS A 450 6.36 -2.09 4.27
CA HIS A 450 5.70 -1.16 3.36
C HIS A 450 4.20 -1.48 3.34
N PRO A 451 3.32 -0.60 3.85
CA PRO A 451 1.89 -0.86 3.88
C PRO A 451 1.22 -0.69 2.51
N PHE A 452 1.97 -0.49 1.42
CA PHE A 452 1.42 0.00 0.17
C PHE A 452 2.25 -0.43 -1.05
N PRO A 453 1.68 -1.08 -2.09
CA PRO A 453 0.51 -1.97 -2.10
C PRO A 453 0.83 -3.38 -1.55
N TRP A 454 2.05 -3.61 -1.06
CA TRP A 454 2.59 -4.95 -0.80
C TRP A 454 1.95 -5.70 0.35
N GLY A 455 1.58 -5.03 1.45
CA GLY A 455 0.81 -5.66 2.51
C GLY A 455 -0.56 -6.16 2.04
N PHE A 456 -1.17 -5.47 1.07
CA PHE A 456 -2.43 -5.88 0.46
C PHE A 456 -2.19 -6.98 -0.58
N LEU A 457 -1.21 -6.88 -1.48
CA LEU A 457 -0.99 -7.91 -2.51
C LEU A 457 -0.36 -9.20 -1.96
N ALA A 458 0.58 -9.11 -1.02
CA ALA A 458 1.27 -10.27 -0.45
C ALA A 458 0.41 -11.01 0.61
N TYR A 459 -0.53 -10.33 1.27
CA TYR A 459 -1.33 -10.92 2.36
C TYR A 459 -2.85 -10.84 2.17
N SER A 460 -3.37 -10.18 1.13
CA SER A 460 -4.79 -10.21 0.82
C SER A 460 -5.05 -11.24 -0.29
N SER A 461 -5.69 -12.34 0.09
CA SER A 461 -6.16 -13.34 -0.87
C SER A 461 -7.17 -12.72 -1.85
N MET A 462 -7.41 -13.34 -3.02
CA MET A 462 -8.46 -12.92 -3.98
C MET A 462 -9.84 -12.71 -3.34
N HIS A 463 -10.07 -13.29 -2.16
CA HIS A 463 -11.22 -13.02 -1.33
C HIS A 463 -11.35 -11.54 -0.96
N ALA A 464 -10.28 -10.78 -0.69
CA ALA A 464 -10.37 -9.36 -0.39
C ALA A 464 -10.94 -8.53 -1.56
N LEU A 465 -10.54 -8.85 -2.80
CA LEU A 465 -11.12 -8.28 -4.01
C LEU A 465 -12.60 -8.69 -4.16
N GLY A 466 -12.90 -9.98 -3.96
CA GLY A 466 -14.27 -10.50 -3.93
C GLY A 466 -15.14 -9.84 -2.85
N TYR A 467 -14.60 -9.54 -1.67
CA TYR A 467 -15.29 -8.84 -0.60
C TYR A 467 -15.45 -7.35 -0.88
N CYS A 468 -14.49 -6.70 -1.55
CA CYS A 468 -14.67 -5.34 -2.06
C CYS A 468 -15.82 -5.29 -3.08
N ILE A 469 -15.92 -6.28 -3.97
CA ILE A 469 -17.03 -6.42 -4.93
C ILE A 469 -18.35 -6.68 -4.19
N VAL A 470 -18.37 -7.57 -3.19
CA VAL A 470 -19.57 -7.82 -2.36
C VAL A 470 -19.95 -6.59 -1.54
N ILE A 471 -19.00 -5.81 -1.02
CA ILE A 471 -19.29 -4.55 -0.33
C ILE A 471 -19.85 -3.52 -1.31
N LEU A 472 -19.26 -3.38 -2.50
CA LEU A 472 -19.80 -2.52 -3.54
C LEU A 472 -21.23 -2.96 -3.89
N TYR A 473 -21.44 -4.27 -4.08
CA TYR A 473 -22.76 -4.85 -4.36
C TYR A 473 -23.76 -4.56 -3.23
N LEU A 474 -23.37 -4.75 -1.96
CA LEU A 474 -24.23 -4.46 -0.80
C LEU A 474 -24.51 -2.96 -0.62
N ILE A 475 -23.56 -2.09 -0.97
CA ILE A 475 -23.75 -0.63 -1.00
C ILE A 475 -24.75 -0.25 -2.10
N LEU A 476 -24.67 -0.92 -3.26
CA LEU A 476 -25.52 -0.65 -4.42
C LEU A 476 -26.93 -1.23 -4.29
N GLU A 477 -27.11 -2.40 -3.65
CA GLU A 477 -28.40 -3.10 -3.54
C GLU A 477 -29.29 -2.68 -2.37
N PHE A 478 -28.76 -1.97 -1.37
CA PHE A 478 -29.56 -1.53 -0.22
C PHE A 478 -29.59 -0.01 -0.02
N PRO A 479 -30.04 0.80 -0.99
CA PRO A 479 -30.14 2.25 -0.81
C PRO A 479 -31.22 2.66 0.20
N ASP A 480 -32.33 1.93 0.26
CA ASP A 480 -33.55 2.39 0.97
C ASP A 480 -33.62 2.00 2.45
N SER A 481 -33.01 0.88 2.87
CA SER A 481 -33.02 0.45 4.29
C SER A 481 -31.96 1.13 5.17
N TRP A 482 -31.05 1.89 4.55
CA TRP A 482 -29.91 2.54 5.21
C TRP A 482 -30.12 4.03 5.41
N ALA A 483 -31.05 4.63 4.65
CA ALA A 483 -31.42 6.04 4.72
C ALA A 483 -31.92 6.49 6.11
N ASP A 484 -32.43 5.57 6.93
CA ASP A 484 -33.07 5.89 8.22
C ASP A 484 -32.16 5.68 9.45
N LYS A 485 -30.92 5.20 9.28
CA LYS A 485 -30.01 4.92 10.40
C LYS A 485 -28.69 5.68 10.25
N ARG A 486 -28.47 6.58 11.22
CA ARG A 486 -27.23 7.33 11.53
C ARG A 486 -25.97 6.46 11.61
N VAL A 487 -25.50 5.91 10.50
CA VAL A 487 -24.16 5.31 10.38
C VAL A 487 -23.27 6.39 9.79
N PRO A 488 -22.34 6.97 10.55
CA PRO A 488 -21.59 8.13 10.09
C PRO A 488 -20.60 7.77 8.99
N TYR A 489 -20.50 8.63 7.97
CA TYR A 489 -19.69 8.41 6.76
C TYR A 489 -18.20 8.09 7.00
N TRP A 490 -17.58 8.60 8.06
CA TRP A 490 -16.19 8.29 8.43
C TRP A 490 -15.97 6.80 8.75
N TYR A 491 -17.05 6.07 9.09
CA TYR A 491 -17.02 4.63 9.31
C TYR A 491 -16.65 3.87 8.03
N TYR A 492 -17.15 4.29 6.86
CA TYR A 492 -16.87 3.63 5.58
C TYR A 492 -15.45 3.91 5.10
N THR A 493 -14.97 5.15 5.26
CA THR A 493 -13.56 5.48 5.02
C THR A 493 -12.65 4.67 5.93
N ALA A 494 -12.99 4.55 7.20
CA ALA A 494 -12.23 3.74 8.14
C ALA A 494 -12.33 2.22 7.86
N LEU A 495 -13.48 1.73 7.37
CA LEU A 495 -13.68 0.35 6.94
C LEU A 495 -12.81 0.02 5.71
N CYS A 496 -12.77 0.91 4.70
CA CYS A 496 -11.85 0.81 3.58
C CYS A 496 -10.39 0.78 4.07
N LEU A 497 -10.01 1.70 4.97
CA LEU A 497 -8.66 1.75 5.57
C LEU A 497 -8.32 0.50 6.41
N ALA A 498 -9.29 -0.12 7.08
CA ALA A 498 -9.11 -1.39 7.81
C ALA A 498 -8.92 -2.58 6.87
N VAL A 499 -9.64 -2.61 5.73
CA VAL A 499 -9.43 -3.61 4.68
C VAL A 499 -8.00 -3.55 4.15
N PHE A 500 -7.42 -2.35 4.05
CA PHE A 500 -6.04 -2.16 3.57
C PHE A 500 -4.95 -2.66 4.53
N ARG A 501 -5.23 -2.93 5.82
CA ARG A 501 -4.20 -3.36 6.80
C ARG A 501 -4.53 -4.63 7.58
N GLY A 502 -5.77 -4.85 7.93
CA GLY A 502 -6.20 -5.90 8.88
C GLY A 502 -6.73 -7.17 8.25
N GLY A 503 -6.70 -7.27 6.90
CA GLY A 503 -7.32 -8.36 6.17
C GLY A 503 -8.83 -8.47 6.37
N VAL A 504 -9.42 -9.48 5.74
CA VAL A 504 -10.87 -9.79 5.71
C VAL A 504 -11.48 -9.97 7.11
N GLN A 505 -10.69 -10.39 8.10
CA GLN A 505 -11.15 -10.66 9.47
C GLN A 505 -11.57 -9.37 10.20
N SER A 506 -10.84 -8.28 10.00
CA SER A 506 -11.15 -6.97 10.60
C SER A 506 -12.45 -6.37 10.02
N LEU A 507 -12.69 -6.62 8.73
CA LEU A 507 -13.89 -6.22 8.01
C LEU A 507 -15.12 -6.98 8.49
N SER A 508 -15.03 -8.30 8.61
CA SER A 508 -16.13 -9.15 9.05
C SER A 508 -16.52 -8.87 10.52
N VAL A 509 -15.56 -8.56 11.39
CA VAL A 509 -15.83 -8.07 12.75
C VAL A 509 -16.49 -6.70 12.73
N GLY A 510 -16.03 -5.76 11.91
CA GLY A 510 -16.66 -4.44 11.76
C GLY A 510 -18.12 -4.53 11.30
N ILE A 511 -18.37 -5.34 10.28
CA ILE A 511 -19.70 -5.64 9.76
C ILE A 511 -20.56 -6.32 10.84
N LEU A 512 -20.08 -7.37 11.51
CA LEU A 512 -20.84 -8.05 12.59
C LEU A 512 -21.18 -7.10 13.75
N VAL A 513 -20.22 -6.31 14.23
CA VAL A 513 -20.40 -5.38 15.35
C VAL A 513 -21.44 -4.29 15.03
N ASN A 514 -21.58 -3.92 13.75
CA ASN A 514 -22.48 -2.85 13.32
C ASN A 514 -23.82 -3.35 12.76
N LEU A 515 -23.87 -4.55 12.20
CA LEU A 515 -25.10 -5.25 11.81
C LEU A 515 -25.82 -5.87 13.00
N MET A 516 -25.17 -6.03 14.18
CA MET A 516 -25.87 -6.39 15.41
C MET A 516 -27.06 -5.45 15.63
N PRO A 517 -28.31 -5.97 15.60
CA PRO A 517 -29.51 -5.15 15.63
C PRO A 517 -29.51 -4.22 16.85
N ARG A 518 -29.78 -2.93 16.61
CA ARG A 518 -30.12 -1.97 17.69
C ARG A 518 -31.40 -2.37 18.45
N SER A 519 -32.15 -3.37 17.97
CA SER A 519 -33.50 -3.70 18.44
C SER A 519 -33.55 -4.60 19.66
N SER A 520 -32.43 -5.05 20.24
CA SER A 520 -32.51 -5.76 21.50
C SER A 520 -32.84 -4.76 22.63
N SER A 521 -34.03 -4.92 23.20
CA SER A 521 -34.51 -4.23 24.41
C SER A 521 -33.65 -4.52 25.65
N CYS A 522 -32.63 -5.37 25.52
CA CYS A 522 -31.73 -5.76 26.59
C CYS A 522 -30.59 -4.74 26.75
N ARG A 523 -30.56 -4.02 27.88
CA ARG A 523 -29.51 -3.03 28.22
C ARG A 523 -28.08 -3.60 28.10
N SER A 524 -27.88 -4.88 28.39
CA SER A 524 -26.56 -5.53 28.32
C SER A 524 -26.00 -5.58 26.90
N HIS A 525 -26.84 -5.86 25.90
CA HIS A 525 -26.44 -5.87 24.48
C HIS A 525 -26.09 -4.47 23.97
N GLN A 526 -26.77 -3.43 24.45
CA GLN A 526 -26.44 -2.05 24.08
C GLN A 526 -25.07 -1.62 24.63
N SER A 527 -24.74 -1.99 25.86
CA SER A 527 -23.43 -1.74 26.45
C SER A 527 -22.32 -2.48 25.72
N LEU A 528 -22.53 -3.77 25.38
CA LEU A 528 -21.57 -4.55 24.61
C LEU A 528 -21.36 -4.00 23.20
N SER A 529 -22.44 -3.65 22.48
CA SER A 529 -22.33 -3.03 21.14
C SER A 529 -21.59 -1.70 21.20
N ARG A 530 -21.81 -0.86 22.22
CA ARG A 530 -21.05 0.38 22.42
C ARG A 530 -19.57 0.10 22.67
N ALA A 531 -19.25 -0.86 23.55
CA ALA A 531 -17.87 -1.24 23.84
C ALA A 531 -17.15 -1.76 22.59
N LEU A 532 -17.80 -2.63 21.81
CA LEU A 532 -17.24 -3.17 20.56
C LEU A 532 -17.04 -2.08 19.49
N ARG A 533 -17.97 -1.13 19.36
CA ARG A 533 -17.81 0.03 18.47
C ARG A 533 -16.64 0.91 18.90
N ILE A 534 -16.50 1.19 20.20
CA ILE A 534 -15.36 1.96 20.73
C ILE A 534 -14.05 1.24 20.43
N ALA A 535 -13.98 -0.06 20.73
CA ALA A 535 -12.79 -0.88 20.45
C ALA A 535 -12.43 -0.89 18.95
N PHE A 536 -13.43 -1.04 18.08
CA PHE A 536 -13.23 -0.99 16.63
C PHE A 536 -12.73 0.39 16.17
N ASN A 537 -13.28 1.49 16.67
CA ASN A 537 -12.81 2.84 16.33
C ASN A 537 -11.39 3.10 16.83
N VAL A 538 -11.03 2.61 18.03
CA VAL A 538 -9.65 2.67 18.54
C VAL A 538 -8.70 1.89 17.62
N TYR A 539 -9.12 0.71 17.17
CA TYR A 539 -8.37 -0.08 16.18
C TYR A 539 -8.20 0.67 14.86
N LEU A 540 -9.27 1.29 14.34
CA LEU A 540 -9.21 2.12 13.12
C LEU A 540 -8.25 3.30 13.25
N LEU A 541 -8.27 4.00 14.40
CA LEU A 541 -7.33 5.08 14.69
C LEU A 541 -5.89 4.59 14.76
N TYR A 542 -5.67 3.39 15.31
CA TYR A 542 -4.36 2.75 15.30
C TYR A 542 -3.90 2.45 13.87
N VAL A 543 -4.75 1.84 13.03
CA VAL A 543 -4.46 1.58 11.61
C VAL A 543 -4.13 2.87 10.87
N PHE A 544 -4.97 3.90 11.01
CA PHE A 544 -4.78 5.20 10.37
C PHE A 544 -3.47 5.87 10.81
N ARG A 545 -3.14 5.82 12.11
CA ARG A 545 -1.87 6.35 12.63
C ARG A 545 -0.66 5.71 11.94
N VAL A 546 -0.69 4.39 11.70
CA VAL A 546 0.45 3.74 11.04
C VAL A 546 0.52 4.06 9.54
N VAL A 547 -0.62 4.12 8.85
CA VAL A 547 -0.66 4.60 7.45
C VAL A 547 -0.11 6.02 7.37
N LEU A 548 -0.55 6.91 8.25
CA LEU A 548 -0.08 8.29 8.30
C LEU A 548 1.40 8.37 8.64
N LYS A 549 1.93 7.51 9.52
CA LYS A 549 3.37 7.43 9.82
C LYS A 549 4.18 7.01 8.59
N SER A 550 3.69 6.03 7.82
CA SER A 550 4.37 5.57 6.60
C SER A 550 4.29 6.60 5.48
N LEU A 551 3.12 7.21 5.28
CA LEU A 551 2.94 8.33 4.35
C LEU A 551 3.83 9.52 4.74
N TRP A 552 3.89 9.85 6.03
CA TRP A 552 4.76 10.90 6.54
C TRP A 552 6.23 10.55 6.33
N ALA A 553 6.65 9.31 6.53
CA ALA A 553 8.01 8.87 6.23
C ALA A 553 8.34 9.04 4.75
N GLN A 554 7.43 8.64 3.85
CA GLN A 554 7.58 8.87 2.41
C GLN A 554 7.66 10.36 2.10
N VAL A 555 6.70 11.16 2.56
CA VAL A 555 6.70 12.63 2.38
C VAL A 555 8.00 13.25 2.89
N MET A 556 8.47 12.86 4.08
CA MET A 556 9.73 13.35 4.62
C MET A 556 10.92 12.88 3.79
N GLU A 557 10.90 11.69 3.22
CA GLU A 557 11.91 11.25 2.26
C GLU A 557 11.93 12.14 1.01
N ILE A 558 10.75 12.53 0.50
CA ILE A 558 10.64 13.47 -0.63
C ILE A 558 11.22 14.84 -0.26
N PHE A 559 10.81 15.41 0.88
CA PHE A 559 11.15 16.80 1.21
C PHE A 559 12.51 16.96 1.89
N VAL A 560 12.98 15.97 2.64
CA VAL A 560 14.26 16.02 3.38
C VAL A 560 15.39 15.39 2.59
N ASN A 561 15.12 14.31 1.84
CA ASN A 561 16.14 13.61 1.03
C ASN A 561 16.02 13.91 -0.47
N GLY A 562 15.14 14.82 -0.90
CA GLY A 562 14.94 15.20 -2.32
C GLY A 562 16.18 15.76 -3.03
N ALA A 563 17.32 15.90 -2.34
CA ALA A 563 18.62 16.18 -2.95
C ALA A 563 19.33 14.92 -3.49
N ARG A 564 18.79 13.71 -3.30
CA ARG A 564 19.34 12.45 -3.84
C ARG A 564 18.60 12.07 -5.13
N PRO A 565 19.14 12.38 -6.32
CA PRO A 565 18.61 11.85 -7.56
C PRO A 565 18.86 10.34 -7.65
N ASP A 566 17.95 9.61 -8.30
CA ASP A 566 18.11 8.21 -8.72
C ASP A 566 17.91 7.11 -7.67
N LYS A 567 16.86 7.19 -6.84
CA LYS A 567 16.43 6.00 -6.10
C LYS A 567 15.55 5.11 -6.95
N VAL A 568 15.93 3.85 -7.07
CA VAL A 568 15.12 2.81 -7.71
C VAL A 568 14.21 2.18 -6.68
N TYR A 569 12.90 2.17 -6.95
CA TYR A 569 11.93 1.40 -6.21
C TYR A 569 11.47 0.21 -7.02
N THR A 570 11.79 -0.99 -6.57
CA THR A 570 11.26 -2.21 -7.17
C THR A 570 9.84 -2.48 -6.69
N ILE A 571 8.92 -2.68 -7.63
CA ILE A 571 7.51 -3.00 -7.41
C ILE A 571 7.23 -4.38 -8.01
N CYS A 572 7.00 -5.39 -7.17
CA CYS A 572 6.77 -6.78 -7.61
C CYS A 572 5.30 -7.18 -7.62
N ILE A 573 4.61 -7.07 -8.76
CA ILE A 573 3.20 -7.44 -8.91
C ILE A 573 3.09 -8.95 -9.13
N GLY A 574 2.76 -9.69 -8.07
CA GLY A 574 2.96 -11.14 -8.05
C GLY A 574 4.46 -11.44 -7.99
N SER A 575 4.83 -12.54 -7.34
CA SER A 575 6.22 -12.96 -7.08
C SER A 575 7.10 -13.13 -8.33
N THR A 576 6.57 -12.93 -9.53
CA THR A 576 7.27 -13.12 -10.82
C THR A 576 7.52 -11.84 -11.60
N HIS A 577 6.92 -10.70 -11.24
CA HIS A 577 7.00 -9.47 -12.06
C HIS A 577 7.40 -8.26 -11.21
N CYS A 578 8.71 -8.10 -11.03
CA CYS A 578 9.32 -6.93 -10.43
C CYS A 578 9.61 -5.86 -11.49
N TYR A 579 9.17 -4.64 -11.20
CA TYR A 579 9.37 -3.46 -12.04
C TYR A 579 10.18 -2.46 -11.23
N ASP A 580 11.34 -2.09 -11.73
CA ASP A 580 12.18 -1.07 -11.15
C ASP A 580 11.69 0.31 -11.59
N PHE A 581 11.32 1.15 -10.63
CA PHE A 581 10.89 2.53 -10.84
C PHE A 581 12.02 3.46 -10.42
N HIS A 582 12.68 4.08 -11.40
CA HIS A 582 13.60 5.18 -11.14
C HIS A 582 12.78 6.43 -10.74
N LEU A 583 13.05 6.99 -9.55
CA LEU A 583 12.46 8.25 -9.08
C LEU A 583 13.05 9.49 -9.77
#